data_AF-A0A1R1EW67-F1
#
_entry.id   AF-A0A1R1EW67-F1
#
_cell.length_a   1.000
_cell.length_b   1.000
_cell.length_c   1.000
_cell.angle_alpha   90.00
_cell.angle_beta   90.00
_cell.angle_gamma   90.00
#
_symmetry.space_group_name_H-M   'P 1'
#
loop_
_entity.id
_entity.type
_entity.pdbx_description
1 polymer ?
#
loop_
_entity_poly.entity_id
_entity_poly.type
_entity_poly.pdbx_seq_one_letter_code
_entity_poly.pdbx_strand_id
1 'polypeptide(L)'
;MRLPVAPTGTQVVRWGLFDDQNGLFFGQSVANGIFVAVRRAGSDTIIPQASWNVDRLDGTGPSGATLNLAKGNIFQILFTWYGYGVIEFRVVIPDPTTLAQEVITVQRFSPSGQTSLADPNLPLRAEISNSGTASALNLFVGGRQYSIVGIYSPVFRITSERRTVTATGTLTPILAFQRKATFPAGSGRTNSVSVKLEGIDLVTSDDIYYQVILGGTINGAFATYPTATTNIPNSETGLLVNSTLTTITGGQVILQGLAAGVEGSARILASASLLDFQLPDTEFVTLAVANLSGGTNSVTATFSVTEEW
;
A
#
# COMPACT_ATOMS: atom_id res chain seq x y z
N MET A 1 19.06 -3.44 0.28
CA MET A 1 19.03 -4.45 1.36
C MET A 1 20.45 -4.75 1.80
N ARG A 2 20.69 -4.91 3.10
CA ARG A 2 21.97 -5.35 3.67
C ARG A 2 21.71 -6.28 4.85
N LEU A 3 22.36 -7.45 4.84
CA LEU A 3 22.32 -8.49 5.87
C LEU A 3 23.77 -8.78 6.31
N PRO A 4 24.31 -8.04 7.31
CA PRO A 4 25.71 -8.14 7.73
C PRO A 4 26.12 -9.50 8.32
N VAL A 5 25.16 -10.22 8.91
CA VAL A 5 25.38 -11.51 9.56
C VAL A 5 24.44 -12.51 8.89
N ALA A 6 24.97 -13.67 8.50
CA ALA A 6 24.17 -14.72 7.90
C ALA A 6 23.23 -15.36 8.95
N PRO A 7 22.05 -15.86 8.54
CA PRO A 7 21.16 -16.61 9.43
C PRO A 7 21.84 -17.85 10.01
N THR A 8 21.52 -18.19 11.25
CA THR A 8 21.98 -19.43 11.92
C THR A 8 20.79 -20.31 12.31
N GLY A 9 21.05 -21.58 12.65
CA GLY A 9 20.00 -22.52 13.07
C GLY A 9 18.85 -22.61 12.05
N THR A 10 17.64 -22.32 12.51
CA THR A 10 16.39 -22.35 11.73
C THR A 10 15.95 -20.97 11.23
N GLN A 11 16.79 -19.94 11.37
CA GLN A 11 16.47 -18.59 10.93
C GLN A 11 16.28 -18.53 9.41
N VAL A 12 15.28 -17.75 9.00
CA VAL A 12 15.05 -17.44 7.59
C VAL A 12 14.80 -15.94 7.45
N VAL A 13 15.49 -15.33 6.48
CA VAL A 13 15.30 -13.93 6.09
C VAL A 13 14.74 -13.91 4.68
N ARG A 14 13.72 -13.08 4.44
CA ARG A 14 13.04 -12.96 3.15
C ARG A 14 12.83 -11.49 2.80
N TRP A 15 12.97 -11.14 1.53
CA TRP A 15 12.63 -9.82 1.03
C TRP A 15 12.15 -9.85 -0.41
N GLY A 16 11.07 -9.12 -0.69
CA GLY A 16 10.43 -9.11 -1.99
C GLY A 16 8.94 -8.83 -1.86
N LEU A 17 8.20 -9.29 -2.85
CA LEU A 17 6.77 -9.10 -2.99
C LEU A 17 6.07 -10.37 -2.49
N PHE A 18 5.54 -10.42 -1.26
CA PHE A 18 4.94 -11.65 -0.74
C PHE A 18 4.01 -11.46 0.46
N ASP A 19 3.06 -12.39 0.60
CA ASP A 19 2.25 -12.65 1.78
C ASP A 19 2.31 -14.14 2.16
N ASP A 20 1.35 -14.64 2.95
CA ASP A 20 1.29 -16.03 3.37
C ASP A 20 0.88 -16.99 2.25
N GLN A 21 0.27 -16.51 1.17
CA GLN A 21 -0.30 -17.32 0.08
C GLN A 21 0.45 -17.18 -1.24
N ASN A 22 1.02 -16.02 -1.55
CA ASN A 22 1.65 -15.70 -2.83
C ASN A 22 2.95 -14.93 -2.62
N GLY A 23 3.88 -15.04 -3.56
CA GLY A 23 5.04 -14.16 -3.54
C GLY A 23 6.17 -14.48 -4.49
N LEU A 24 7.01 -13.49 -4.70
CA LEU A 24 8.28 -13.53 -5.41
C LEU A 24 9.31 -12.83 -4.51
N PHE A 25 10.31 -13.56 -4.04
CA PHE A 25 11.26 -13.00 -3.08
C PHE A 25 12.65 -13.61 -3.17
N PHE A 26 13.61 -12.83 -2.71
CA PHE A 26 14.93 -13.31 -2.34
C PHE A 26 14.92 -13.73 -0.87
N GLY A 27 15.85 -14.57 -0.47
CA GLY A 27 16.05 -14.89 0.93
C GLY A 27 17.40 -15.50 1.24
N GLN A 28 17.64 -15.69 2.54
CA GLN A 28 18.76 -16.47 3.03
C GLN A 28 18.31 -17.35 4.20
N SER A 29 18.79 -18.59 4.23
CA SER A 29 18.67 -19.50 5.37
C SER A 29 19.89 -20.42 5.46
N VAL A 30 20.05 -21.14 6.58
CA VAL A 30 21.09 -22.17 6.68
C VAL A 30 20.87 -23.30 5.68
N ALA A 31 19.63 -23.76 5.53
CA ALA A 31 19.30 -24.91 4.69
C ALA A 31 19.49 -24.66 3.18
N ASN A 32 19.22 -23.43 2.71
CA ASN A 32 19.20 -23.12 1.28
C ASN A 32 20.29 -22.13 0.86
N GLY A 33 21.11 -21.62 1.79
CA GLY A 33 22.01 -20.52 1.52
C GLY A 33 21.25 -19.27 1.06
N ILE A 34 21.82 -18.49 0.14
CA ILE A 34 21.10 -17.44 -0.58
C ILE A 34 20.18 -18.11 -1.60
N PHE A 35 18.94 -17.64 -1.72
CA PHE A 35 17.98 -18.21 -2.66
C PHE A 35 17.02 -17.16 -3.23
N VAL A 36 16.32 -17.55 -4.29
CA VAL A 36 15.07 -16.92 -4.71
C VAL A 36 13.93 -17.90 -4.56
N ALA A 37 12.70 -17.43 -4.40
CA ALA A 37 11.55 -18.29 -4.27
C ALA A 37 10.32 -17.69 -4.96
N VAL A 38 9.49 -18.60 -5.46
CA VAL A 38 8.13 -18.33 -5.94
C VAL A 38 7.16 -19.02 -5.01
N ARG A 39 6.34 -18.26 -4.30
CA ARG A 39 5.29 -18.74 -3.40
C ARG A 39 3.94 -18.73 -4.12
N ARG A 40 3.22 -19.84 -4.03
CA ARG A 40 1.86 -19.98 -4.58
C ARG A 40 1.03 -20.90 -3.71
N ALA A 41 -0.17 -20.43 -3.35
CA ALA A 41 -1.08 -21.13 -2.42
C ALA A 41 -0.36 -21.61 -1.14
N GLY A 42 0.52 -20.77 -0.58
CA GLY A 42 1.29 -21.05 0.63
C GLY A 42 2.47 -22.01 0.46
N SER A 43 2.75 -22.48 -0.76
CA SER A 43 3.88 -23.36 -1.06
C SER A 43 5.02 -22.61 -1.74
N ASP A 44 6.24 -22.75 -1.22
CA ASP A 44 7.45 -22.12 -1.76
C ASP A 44 8.18 -23.06 -2.72
N THR A 45 8.35 -22.62 -3.96
CA THR A 45 9.35 -23.18 -4.88
C THR A 45 10.66 -22.44 -4.65
N ILE A 46 11.56 -23.01 -3.84
CA ILE A 46 12.86 -22.41 -3.49
C ILE A 46 13.93 -22.82 -4.52
N ILE A 47 14.67 -21.83 -5.01
CA ILE A 47 15.78 -22.00 -5.96
C ILE A 47 17.06 -21.43 -5.30
N PRO A 48 17.92 -22.29 -4.72
CA PRO A 48 19.19 -21.88 -4.15
C PRO A 48 20.12 -21.21 -5.18
N GLN A 49 21.01 -20.34 -4.71
CA GLN A 49 21.98 -19.60 -5.54
C GLN A 49 22.81 -20.51 -6.44
N ALA A 50 23.23 -21.68 -5.93
CA ALA A 50 23.97 -22.67 -6.70
C ALA A 50 23.17 -23.22 -7.92
N SER A 51 21.85 -23.10 -7.90
CA SER A 51 20.94 -23.52 -8.97
C SER A 51 20.46 -22.37 -9.85
N TRP A 52 20.95 -21.15 -9.66
CA TRP A 52 20.58 -20.02 -10.50
C TRP A 52 21.00 -20.24 -11.96
N ASN A 53 20.08 -19.97 -12.89
CA ASN A 53 20.17 -20.40 -14.28
C ASN A 53 20.67 -19.32 -15.27
N VAL A 54 20.90 -18.08 -14.83
CA VAL A 54 21.48 -17.01 -15.66
C VAL A 54 22.85 -16.61 -15.13
N ASP A 55 22.90 -16.12 -13.90
CA ASP A 55 24.14 -15.75 -13.23
C ASP A 55 24.05 -16.07 -11.74
N ARG A 56 24.96 -16.92 -11.25
CA ARG A 56 24.99 -17.35 -9.85
C ARG A 56 25.48 -16.26 -8.90
N LEU A 57 26.18 -15.23 -9.40
CA LEU A 57 26.86 -14.23 -8.59
C LEU A 57 27.74 -14.84 -7.48
N ASP A 58 28.46 -15.90 -7.82
CA ASP A 58 29.45 -16.58 -6.97
C ASP A 58 30.88 -16.49 -7.56
N GLY A 59 31.07 -15.62 -8.56
CA GLY A 59 32.30 -15.49 -9.33
C GLY A 59 32.42 -16.43 -10.53
N THR A 60 31.50 -17.40 -10.71
CA THR A 60 31.54 -18.36 -11.82
C THR A 60 30.56 -18.05 -12.96
N GLY A 61 29.64 -17.11 -12.72
CA GLY A 61 28.62 -16.70 -13.70
C GLY A 61 29.16 -15.76 -14.78
N PRO A 62 28.36 -15.46 -15.83
CA PRO A 62 28.77 -14.62 -16.95
C PRO A 62 29.27 -13.22 -16.60
N SER A 63 28.79 -12.61 -15.51
CA SER A 63 29.28 -11.31 -15.02
C SER A 63 30.62 -11.39 -14.29
N GLY A 64 31.04 -12.57 -13.82
CA GLY A 64 32.19 -12.74 -12.92
C GLY A 64 32.02 -12.10 -11.54
N ALA A 65 30.85 -11.51 -11.24
CA ALA A 65 30.61 -10.82 -9.98
C ALA A 65 30.29 -11.78 -8.82
N THR A 66 30.44 -11.30 -7.60
CA THR A 66 30.06 -12.04 -6.37
C THR A 66 29.09 -11.23 -5.53
N LEU A 67 27.95 -11.82 -5.20
CA LEU A 67 26.96 -11.23 -4.32
C LEU A 67 27.42 -11.33 -2.86
N ASN A 68 27.60 -10.17 -2.22
CA ASN A 68 27.90 -10.09 -0.80
C ASN A 68 26.77 -9.37 -0.06
N LEU A 69 25.95 -10.12 0.67
CA LEU A 69 24.82 -9.59 1.42
C LEU A 69 25.23 -8.71 2.61
N ALA A 70 26.47 -8.79 3.08
CA ALA A 70 26.98 -7.89 4.12
C ALA A 70 27.18 -6.45 3.62
N LYS A 71 27.18 -6.24 2.30
CA LYS A 71 27.14 -4.91 1.66
C LYS A 71 25.70 -4.50 1.30
N GLY A 72 25.51 -3.21 1.01
CA GLY A 72 24.24 -2.73 0.48
C GLY A 72 24.06 -3.17 -0.97
N ASN A 73 22.97 -3.89 -1.25
CA ASN A 73 22.62 -4.37 -2.59
C ASN A 73 21.22 -3.89 -2.98
N ILE A 74 20.99 -3.66 -4.27
CA ILE A 74 19.65 -3.39 -4.82
C ILE A 74 19.16 -4.66 -5.51
N PHE A 75 17.93 -5.06 -5.19
CA PHE A 75 17.28 -6.24 -5.74
C PHE A 75 16.09 -5.79 -6.58
N GLN A 76 15.90 -6.44 -7.72
CA GLN A 76 14.79 -6.19 -8.63
C GLN A 76 14.11 -7.51 -8.94
N ILE A 77 12.78 -7.48 -9.00
CA ILE A 77 11.96 -8.59 -9.48
C ILE A 77 11.09 -8.01 -10.58
N LEU A 78 11.29 -8.48 -11.81
CA LEU A 78 10.48 -8.11 -12.96
C LEU A 78 9.60 -9.29 -13.33
N PHE A 79 8.30 -9.10 -13.45
CA PHE A 79 7.39 -10.19 -13.78
C PHE A 79 6.16 -9.66 -14.53
N THR A 80 5.49 -10.57 -15.24
CA THR A 80 4.14 -10.38 -15.75
C THR A 80 3.20 -11.35 -15.02
N TRP A 81 2.05 -10.87 -14.55
CA TRP A 81 1.14 -11.71 -13.77
C TRP A 81 0.37 -12.73 -14.61
N TYR A 82 -0.10 -12.33 -15.81
CA TYR A 82 -1.04 -13.08 -16.67
C TYR A 82 -0.59 -14.50 -17.10
N GLY A 83 0.58 -14.95 -16.66
CA GLY A 83 1.19 -16.20 -17.09
C GLY A 83 1.87 -16.05 -18.43
N TYR A 84 2.45 -17.14 -18.93
CA TYR A 84 3.13 -17.23 -20.23
C TYR A 84 4.35 -16.29 -20.43
N GLY A 85 4.59 -15.37 -19.49
CA GLY A 85 5.79 -14.57 -19.37
C GLY A 85 6.85 -15.22 -18.48
N VAL A 86 7.87 -14.44 -18.16
CA VAL A 86 9.00 -14.85 -17.32
C VAL A 86 9.03 -13.98 -16.07
N ILE A 87 9.30 -14.59 -14.92
CA ILE A 87 9.72 -13.91 -13.70
C ILE A 87 11.25 -13.83 -13.76
N GLU A 88 11.79 -12.62 -13.70
CA GLU A 88 13.21 -12.35 -13.64
C GLU A 88 13.59 -11.81 -12.26
N PHE A 89 14.50 -12.52 -11.60
CA PHE A 89 15.18 -12.06 -10.40
C PHE A 89 16.48 -11.40 -10.82
N ARG A 90 16.72 -10.18 -10.33
CA ARG A 90 17.83 -9.33 -10.75
C ARG A 90 18.51 -8.68 -9.54
N VAL A 91 19.81 -8.45 -9.65
CA VAL A 91 20.62 -7.72 -8.67
C VAL A 91 21.35 -6.60 -9.38
N VAL A 92 21.35 -5.39 -8.80
CA VAL A 92 22.14 -4.27 -9.31
C VAL A 92 23.50 -4.29 -8.64
N ILE A 93 24.56 -4.39 -9.44
CA ILE A 93 25.96 -4.43 -8.99
C ILE A 93 26.72 -3.31 -9.73
N PRO A 94 27.61 -2.57 -9.05
CA PRO A 94 28.47 -1.61 -9.73
C PRO A 94 29.54 -2.35 -10.54
N ASP A 95 29.72 -1.98 -11.81
CA ASP A 95 30.85 -2.44 -12.61
C ASP A 95 32.18 -2.02 -11.90
N PRO A 96 33.13 -2.94 -11.72
CA PRO A 96 34.33 -2.67 -10.93
C PRO A 96 35.28 -1.64 -11.58
N THR A 97 35.11 -1.32 -12.87
CA THR A 97 36.01 -0.43 -13.62
C THR A 97 35.40 0.96 -13.79
N THR A 98 34.15 1.03 -14.21
CA THR A 98 33.41 2.23 -14.59
C THR A 98 32.52 2.75 -13.46
N LEU A 99 32.25 1.94 -12.44
CA LEU A 99 31.30 2.20 -11.35
C LEU A 99 29.86 2.41 -11.83
N ALA A 100 29.56 2.12 -13.10
CA ALA A 100 28.21 2.17 -13.63
C ALA A 100 27.32 1.11 -12.95
N GLN A 101 26.04 1.40 -12.81
CA GLN A 101 25.09 0.40 -12.30
C GLN A 101 24.80 -0.63 -13.40
N GLU A 102 25.06 -1.90 -13.11
CA GLU A 102 24.70 -3.02 -13.97
C GLU A 102 23.57 -3.81 -13.36
N VAL A 103 22.51 -4.05 -14.14
CA VAL A 103 21.39 -4.89 -13.73
C VAL A 103 21.64 -6.31 -14.21
N ILE A 104 22.07 -7.18 -13.31
CA ILE A 104 22.38 -8.57 -13.62
C ILE A 104 21.14 -9.43 -13.33
N THR A 105 20.63 -10.11 -14.36
CA THR A 105 19.59 -11.13 -14.16
C THR A 105 20.24 -12.39 -13.63
N VAL A 106 19.77 -12.88 -12.49
CA VAL A 106 20.36 -14.04 -11.81
C VAL A 106 19.55 -15.32 -12.06
N GLN A 107 18.23 -15.22 -12.04
CA GLN A 107 17.33 -16.35 -12.20
C GLN A 107 16.11 -15.97 -13.06
N ARG A 108 15.73 -16.87 -13.97
CA ARG A 108 14.47 -16.83 -14.71
C ARG A 108 13.57 -17.99 -14.31
N PHE A 109 12.29 -17.71 -14.06
CA PHE A 109 11.29 -18.72 -13.77
C PHE A 109 10.03 -18.48 -14.59
N SER A 110 9.53 -19.52 -15.25
CA SER A 110 8.30 -19.47 -16.03
C SER A 110 7.32 -20.51 -15.52
N PRO A 111 6.15 -20.11 -14.98
CA PRO A 111 5.10 -21.05 -14.62
C PRO A 111 4.52 -21.71 -15.87
N SER A 112 4.25 -23.01 -15.81
CA SER A 112 3.64 -23.75 -16.92
C SER A 112 2.11 -23.77 -16.78
N GLY A 113 1.40 -23.30 -17.82
CA GLY A 113 -0.06 -23.39 -17.92
C GLY A 113 -0.84 -22.63 -16.85
N GLN A 114 -0.23 -21.66 -16.17
CA GLN A 114 -0.80 -20.91 -15.05
C GLN A 114 -0.26 -19.47 -15.04
N THR A 115 -0.94 -18.59 -14.29
CA THR A 115 -0.43 -17.26 -13.94
C THR A 115 0.82 -17.34 -13.06
N SER A 116 1.62 -16.26 -13.03
CA SER A 116 2.83 -16.18 -12.21
C SER A 116 2.55 -16.29 -10.71
N LEU A 117 1.40 -15.76 -10.28
CA LEU A 117 0.90 -15.75 -8.91
C LEU A 117 -0.61 -15.99 -8.95
N ALA A 118 -1.20 -16.50 -7.86
CA ALA A 118 -2.67 -16.56 -7.78
C ALA A 118 -3.26 -15.15 -7.61
N ASP A 119 -2.58 -14.30 -6.83
CA ASP A 119 -2.89 -12.89 -6.63
C ASP A 119 -1.59 -12.05 -6.71
N PRO A 120 -1.51 -11.02 -7.58
CA PRO A 120 -0.33 -10.16 -7.68
C PRO A 120 -0.38 -8.95 -6.73
N ASN A 121 -1.51 -8.68 -6.06
CA ASN A 121 -1.71 -7.52 -5.18
C ASN A 121 -1.08 -7.77 -3.81
N LEU A 122 0.25 -7.76 -3.78
CA LEU A 122 1.04 -8.19 -2.63
C LEU A 122 1.81 -7.02 -2.01
N PRO A 123 2.08 -7.06 -0.70
CA PRO A 123 2.92 -6.06 -0.06
C PRO A 123 4.40 -6.28 -0.42
N LEU A 124 5.13 -5.18 -0.60
CA LEU A 124 6.60 -5.21 -0.68
C LEU A 124 7.19 -5.26 0.74
N ARG A 125 7.58 -6.46 1.17
CA ARG A 125 7.92 -6.81 2.56
C ARG A 125 9.38 -7.23 2.69
N ALA A 126 9.93 -7.01 3.88
CA ALA A 126 11.12 -7.68 4.38
C ALA A 126 10.77 -8.35 5.71
N GLU A 127 11.22 -9.59 5.92
CA GLU A 127 10.84 -10.42 7.06
C GLU A 127 12.08 -11.15 7.60
N ILE A 128 12.17 -11.22 8.93
CA ILE A 128 13.06 -12.14 9.64
C ILE A 128 12.17 -13.07 10.48
N SER A 129 12.33 -14.38 10.29
CA SER A 129 11.73 -15.39 11.16
C SER A 129 12.82 -16.13 11.91
N ASN A 130 12.81 -16.04 13.24
CA ASN A 130 13.78 -16.74 14.08
C ASN A 130 13.50 -18.23 14.24
N SER A 131 12.24 -18.67 14.07
CA SER A 131 11.83 -20.08 14.13
C SER A 131 12.43 -20.87 15.31
N GLY A 132 12.51 -20.26 16.50
CA GLY A 132 13.06 -20.86 17.72
C GLY A 132 14.57 -20.64 17.95
N THR A 133 15.30 -20.04 17.00
CA THR A 133 16.71 -19.68 17.17
C THR A 133 16.86 -18.43 18.05
N ALA A 134 17.70 -18.51 19.08
CA ALA A 134 17.84 -17.45 20.10
C ALA A 134 18.73 -16.27 19.67
N SER A 135 19.65 -16.47 18.72
CA SER A 135 20.55 -15.40 18.28
C SER A 135 19.78 -14.29 17.56
N ALA A 136 20.09 -13.03 17.87
CA ALA A 136 19.52 -11.90 17.16
C ALA A 136 20.01 -11.84 15.70
N LEU A 137 19.15 -11.34 14.80
CA LEU A 137 19.47 -11.12 13.40
C LEU A 137 18.87 -9.79 12.95
N ASN A 138 19.65 -9.02 12.18
CA ASN A 138 19.26 -7.68 11.74
C ASN A 138 19.30 -7.59 10.21
N LEU A 139 18.25 -7.03 9.63
CA LEU A 139 18.13 -6.76 8.20
C LEU A 139 17.93 -5.25 7.99
N PHE A 140 18.79 -4.63 7.18
CA PHE A 140 18.73 -3.21 6.89
C PHE A 140 18.03 -2.97 5.53
N VAL A 141 16.95 -2.20 5.56
CA VAL A 141 16.13 -1.83 4.40
C VAL A 141 16.31 -0.35 4.12
N GLY A 142 16.93 0.00 2.99
CA GLY A 142 17.16 1.40 2.62
C GLY A 142 16.00 2.06 1.88
N GLY A 143 15.15 1.27 1.22
CA GLY A 143 14.05 1.76 0.39
C GLY A 143 13.34 0.62 -0.32
N ARG A 144 12.15 0.90 -0.83
CA ARG A 144 11.24 -0.05 -1.49
C ARG A 144 10.46 0.70 -2.56
N GLN A 145 10.33 0.10 -3.74
CA GLN A 145 9.57 0.67 -4.84
C GLN A 145 8.89 -0.47 -5.61
N TYR A 146 7.67 -0.20 -6.06
CA TYR A 146 6.94 -1.02 -7.01
C TYR A 146 6.51 -0.11 -8.15
N SER A 147 6.69 -0.55 -9.39
CA SER A 147 6.31 0.23 -10.57
C SER A 147 5.89 -0.68 -11.70
N ILE A 148 4.98 -0.18 -12.52
CA ILE A 148 4.56 -0.84 -13.75
C ILE A 148 5.57 -0.47 -14.84
N VAL A 149 6.07 -1.49 -15.55
CA VAL A 149 6.83 -1.27 -16.78
C VAL A 149 5.84 -1.24 -17.93
N GLY A 150 5.59 -0.05 -18.47
CA GLY A 150 4.61 0.18 -19.53
C GLY A 150 3.63 1.30 -19.21
N ILE A 151 2.51 1.34 -19.92
CA ILE A 151 1.46 2.34 -19.72
C ILE A 151 0.54 1.86 -18.61
N TYR A 152 0.33 2.69 -17.60
CA TYR A 152 -0.67 2.48 -16.57
C TYR A 152 -1.93 3.28 -16.93
N SER A 153 -3.03 2.57 -17.19
CA SER A 153 -4.35 3.16 -17.46
C SER A 153 -5.40 2.41 -16.62
N PRO A 154 -5.44 2.67 -15.30
CA PRO A 154 -6.35 1.97 -14.40
C PRO A 154 -7.80 2.33 -14.71
N VAL A 155 -8.71 1.43 -14.34
CA VAL A 155 -10.12 1.76 -14.28
C VAL A 155 -10.39 2.28 -12.89
N PHE A 156 -11.05 3.42 -12.79
CA PHE A 156 -11.30 4.06 -11.51
C PHE A 156 -12.73 4.55 -11.40
N ARG A 157 -13.14 4.79 -10.16
CA ARG A 157 -14.39 5.46 -9.81
C ARG A 157 -14.17 6.41 -8.66
N ILE A 158 -14.81 7.57 -8.74
CA ILE A 158 -14.88 8.51 -7.62
C ILE A 158 -16.11 8.16 -6.80
N THR A 159 -15.87 7.88 -5.52
CA THR A 159 -16.90 7.60 -4.52
C THR A 159 -16.98 8.77 -3.57
N SER A 160 -18.16 9.32 -3.42
CA SER A 160 -18.38 10.49 -2.58
C SER A 160 -19.57 10.30 -1.65
N GLU A 161 -19.49 10.93 -0.49
CA GLU A 161 -20.63 11.09 0.42
C GLU A 161 -20.78 12.56 0.83
N ARG A 162 -22.01 12.98 1.13
CA ARG A 162 -22.30 14.35 1.59
C ARG A 162 -23.04 14.35 2.91
N ARG A 163 -22.65 15.25 3.80
CA ARG A 163 -23.36 15.48 5.07
C ARG A 163 -23.25 16.94 5.52
N THR A 164 -24.28 17.39 6.24
CA THR A 164 -24.30 18.66 6.96
C THR A 164 -24.13 18.43 8.45
N VAL A 165 -23.26 19.22 9.09
CA VAL A 165 -23.05 19.23 10.55
C VAL A 165 -23.05 20.66 11.07
N THR A 166 -23.13 20.82 12.39
CA THR A 166 -22.84 22.08 13.06
C THR A 166 -21.40 22.06 13.54
N ALA A 167 -20.52 22.82 12.90
CA ALA A 167 -19.15 23.01 13.36
C ALA A 167 -19.13 23.82 14.65
N THR A 168 -18.17 23.54 15.52
CA THR A 168 -17.95 24.24 16.80
C THR A 168 -16.49 24.69 16.88
N GLY A 169 -16.06 25.34 17.97
CA GLY A 169 -14.65 25.68 18.19
C GLY A 169 -13.67 24.49 18.29
N THR A 170 -14.18 23.26 18.35
CA THR A 170 -13.37 22.03 18.33
C THR A 170 -13.71 21.16 17.12
N LEU A 171 -12.76 20.30 16.73
CA LEU A 171 -12.90 19.41 15.59
C LEU A 171 -14.17 18.56 15.70
N THR A 172 -15.07 18.81 14.77
CA THR A 172 -16.34 18.12 14.59
C THR A 172 -16.20 17.23 13.35
N PRO A 173 -16.20 15.89 13.49
CA PRO A 173 -16.08 15.02 12.34
C PRO A 173 -17.38 15.03 11.52
N ILE A 174 -17.24 14.95 10.20
CA ILE A 174 -18.36 14.96 9.26
C ILE A 174 -18.57 13.55 8.68
N LEU A 175 -17.57 13.02 8.01
CA LEU A 175 -17.63 11.78 7.24
C LEU A 175 -16.34 11.00 7.41
N ALA A 176 -16.43 9.67 7.47
CA ALA A 176 -15.27 8.80 7.40
C ALA A 176 -15.48 7.67 6.40
N PHE A 177 -14.41 7.30 5.67
CA PHE A 177 -14.39 6.15 4.78
C PHE A 177 -13.45 5.08 5.29
N GLN A 178 -13.85 3.81 5.14
CA GLN A 178 -13.05 2.64 5.45
C GLN A 178 -13.20 1.62 4.31
N ARG A 179 -12.16 0.84 4.01
CA ARG A 179 -12.30 -0.31 3.11
C ARG A 179 -13.11 -1.43 3.76
N LYS A 180 -13.96 -2.07 2.98
CA LYS A 180 -14.57 -3.36 3.33
C LYS A 180 -13.47 -4.38 3.54
N ALA A 181 -13.65 -5.32 4.47
CA ALA A 181 -12.72 -6.45 4.62
C ALA A 181 -12.69 -7.36 3.38
N THR A 182 -13.83 -7.51 2.69
CA THR A 182 -13.98 -8.39 1.53
C THR A 182 -14.62 -7.64 0.36
N PHE A 183 -14.00 -7.72 -0.81
CA PHE A 183 -14.53 -7.15 -2.07
C PHE A 183 -13.94 -7.87 -3.29
N PRO A 184 -14.72 -8.18 -4.36
CA PRO A 184 -16.15 -7.97 -4.53
C PRO A 184 -17.02 -8.78 -3.55
N ALA A 185 -18.26 -8.33 -3.31
CA ALA A 185 -19.19 -9.01 -2.41
C ALA A 185 -19.41 -10.48 -2.84
N GLY A 186 -19.36 -11.41 -1.89
CA GLY A 186 -19.52 -12.85 -2.14
C GLY A 186 -18.27 -13.57 -2.67
N SER A 187 -17.16 -12.87 -2.92
CA SER A 187 -15.92 -13.50 -3.43
C SER A 187 -15.10 -14.23 -2.35
N GLY A 188 -15.26 -13.87 -1.07
CA GLY A 188 -14.41 -14.33 0.02
C GLY A 188 -12.97 -13.79 -0.03
N ARG A 189 -12.64 -12.91 -0.98
CA ARG A 189 -11.30 -12.32 -1.15
C ARG A 189 -11.14 -11.06 -0.32
N THR A 190 -9.98 -10.91 0.31
CA THR A 190 -9.60 -9.64 0.96
C THR A 190 -9.66 -8.50 -0.04
N ASN A 191 -10.20 -7.36 0.39
CA ASN A 191 -10.31 -6.19 -0.46
C ASN A 191 -8.93 -5.60 -0.79
N SER A 192 -8.56 -5.66 -2.07
CA SER A 192 -7.29 -5.13 -2.59
C SER A 192 -7.44 -3.84 -3.40
N VAL A 193 -8.63 -3.22 -3.43
CA VAL A 193 -8.88 -1.95 -4.14
C VAL A 193 -7.98 -0.85 -3.58
N SER A 194 -7.32 -0.12 -4.48
CA SER A 194 -6.53 1.06 -4.14
C SER A 194 -7.48 2.23 -3.91
N VAL A 195 -7.37 2.88 -2.75
CA VAL A 195 -8.24 4.01 -2.37
C VAL A 195 -7.36 5.22 -2.11
N LYS A 196 -7.57 6.27 -2.91
CA LYS A 196 -6.84 7.54 -2.85
C LYS A 196 -7.77 8.67 -2.45
N LEU A 197 -7.23 9.70 -1.81
CA LEU A 197 -7.98 10.93 -1.55
C LEU A 197 -8.24 11.66 -2.88
N GLU A 198 -9.51 11.91 -3.22
CA GLU A 198 -9.86 12.62 -4.45
C GLU A 198 -10.06 14.11 -4.17
N GLY A 199 -10.88 14.43 -3.17
CA GLY A 199 -11.19 15.81 -2.85
C GLY A 199 -12.17 15.98 -1.71
N ILE A 200 -12.30 17.23 -1.29
CA ILE A 200 -13.29 17.70 -0.32
C ILE A 200 -13.95 18.94 -0.91
N ASP A 201 -15.23 19.12 -0.66
CA ASP A 201 -15.95 20.35 -0.96
C ASP A 201 -16.62 20.81 0.33
N LEU A 202 -16.43 22.08 0.71
CA LEU A 202 -16.95 22.65 1.94
C LEU A 202 -17.82 23.87 1.60
N VAL A 203 -19.03 23.90 2.17
CA VAL A 203 -19.96 25.02 2.12
C VAL A 203 -20.21 25.49 3.54
N THR A 204 -19.85 26.75 3.81
CA THR A 204 -19.91 27.38 5.14
C THR A 204 -20.28 28.87 5.02
N SER A 205 -20.91 29.42 6.07
CA SER A 205 -21.16 30.87 6.22
C SER A 205 -20.04 31.58 6.98
N ASP A 206 -19.27 30.84 7.78
CA ASP A 206 -18.24 31.37 8.67
C ASP A 206 -16.89 30.78 8.31
N ASP A 207 -15.82 31.48 8.69
CA ASP A 207 -14.47 30.97 8.56
C ASP A 207 -14.30 29.70 9.41
N ILE A 208 -13.87 28.62 8.75
CA ILE A 208 -13.58 27.33 9.38
C ILE A 208 -12.16 26.89 9.03
N TYR A 209 -11.62 25.99 9.85
CA TYR A 209 -10.53 25.13 9.45
C TYR A 209 -11.02 23.69 9.33
N TYR A 210 -10.35 22.91 8.50
CA TYR A 210 -10.65 21.50 8.29
C TYR A 210 -9.38 20.66 8.42
N GLN A 211 -9.59 19.39 8.76
CA GLN A 211 -8.55 18.37 8.80
C GLN A 211 -9.06 17.08 8.17
N VAL A 212 -8.17 16.41 7.45
CA VAL A 212 -8.33 15.01 7.06
C VAL A 212 -7.40 14.20 7.94
N ILE A 213 -7.97 13.25 8.67
CA ILE A 213 -7.33 12.51 9.75
C ILE A 213 -7.37 11.02 9.41
N LEU A 214 -6.21 10.37 9.40
CA LEU A 214 -6.05 8.92 9.27
C LEU A 214 -6.12 8.26 10.65
N GLY A 215 -7.00 7.26 10.79
CA GLY A 215 -7.18 6.48 12.02
C GLY A 215 -7.77 7.31 13.17
N GLY A 216 -7.37 6.95 14.40
CA GLY A 216 -7.91 7.54 15.63
C GLY A 216 -9.08 6.74 16.21
N THR A 217 -9.80 7.35 17.15
CA THR A 217 -11.00 6.77 17.76
C THR A 217 -12.20 7.63 17.37
N ILE A 218 -13.14 7.03 16.63
CA ILE A 218 -14.42 7.65 16.25
C ILE A 218 -15.60 6.91 16.87
N ASN A 219 -16.73 7.59 17.02
CA ASN A 219 -18.01 6.96 17.34
C ASN A 219 -18.85 6.72 16.06
N GLY A 220 -20.07 6.22 16.24
CA GLY A 220 -20.93 5.83 15.12
C GLY A 220 -20.52 4.48 14.53
N ALA A 221 -21.13 4.13 13.40
CA ALA A 221 -20.86 2.87 12.71
C ALA A 221 -20.62 3.08 11.22
N PHE A 222 -19.70 2.29 10.67
CA PHE A 222 -19.52 2.18 9.22
C PHE A 222 -20.69 1.40 8.60
N ALA A 223 -21.33 1.99 7.60
CA ALA A 223 -22.46 1.44 6.87
C ALA A 223 -22.10 1.11 5.42
N THR A 224 -22.89 0.23 4.83
CA THR A 224 -22.81 -0.09 3.40
C THR A 224 -23.60 0.91 2.56
N TYR A 225 -23.29 0.97 1.27
CA TYR A 225 -24.07 1.70 0.29
C TYR A 225 -25.25 0.83 -0.23
N PRO A 226 -26.33 1.41 -0.77
CA PRO A 226 -26.59 2.86 -0.90
C PRO A 226 -26.86 3.52 0.45
N THR A 227 -26.65 4.83 0.52
CA THR A 227 -26.99 5.64 1.69
C THR A 227 -28.21 6.51 1.38
N ALA A 228 -28.64 7.34 2.34
CA ALA A 228 -29.74 8.28 2.11
C ALA A 228 -29.42 9.35 1.05
N THR A 229 -28.14 9.54 0.72
CA THR A 229 -27.62 10.66 -0.08
C THR A 229 -27.01 10.20 -1.40
N THR A 230 -26.83 8.90 -1.62
CA THR A 230 -26.36 8.34 -2.88
C THR A 230 -26.95 6.95 -3.16
N ASN A 231 -27.22 6.67 -4.44
CA ASN A 231 -27.75 5.40 -4.94
C ASN A 231 -26.67 4.41 -5.39
N ILE A 232 -25.40 4.63 -5.03
CA ILE A 232 -24.30 3.70 -5.33
C ILE A 232 -24.67 2.28 -4.85
N PRO A 233 -24.69 1.27 -5.73
CA PRO A 233 -24.95 -0.10 -5.32
C PRO A 233 -23.85 -0.64 -4.39
N ASN A 234 -24.21 -1.45 -3.40
CA ASN A 234 -23.25 -2.07 -2.48
C ASN A 234 -22.19 -2.91 -3.21
N SER A 235 -22.52 -3.48 -4.37
CA SER A 235 -21.63 -4.31 -5.18
C SER A 235 -20.58 -3.53 -5.97
N GLU A 236 -20.75 -2.22 -6.12
CA GLU A 236 -19.89 -1.38 -6.97
C GLU A 236 -18.83 -0.60 -6.19
N THR A 237 -18.79 -0.76 -4.87
CA THR A 237 -17.85 -0.07 -3.99
C THR A 237 -17.15 -1.01 -3.03
N GLY A 238 -15.83 -0.89 -2.96
CA GLY A 238 -15.00 -1.50 -1.92
C GLY A 238 -15.07 -0.77 -0.58
N LEU A 239 -15.90 0.27 -0.43
CA LEU A 239 -15.90 1.15 0.74
C LEU A 239 -17.12 0.99 1.63
N LEU A 240 -16.91 1.32 2.90
CA LEU A 240 -17.92 1.62 3.90
C LEU A 240 -17.80 3.10 4.26
N VAL A 241 -18.91 3.68 4.71
CA VAL A 241 -18.95 5.08 5.15
C VAL A 241 -19.55 5.19 6.54
N ASN A 242 -18.93 5.99 7.41
CA ASN A 242 -19.54 6.42 8.65
C ASN A 242 -20.02 7.86 8.45
N SER A 243 -21.34 8.05 8.48
CA SER A 243 -22.03 9.33 8.36
C SER A 243 -22.81 9.69 9.64
N THR A 244 -22.52 9.00 10.74
CA THR A 244 -23.18 9.21 12.04
C THR A 244 -22.23 9.67 13.13
N LEU A 245 -20.91 9.58 12.91
CA LEU A 245 -19.88 10.08 13.81
C LEU A 245 -20.10 11.54 14.20
N THR A 246 -19.78 11.83 15.46
CA THR A 246 -19.82 13.17 16.09
C THR A 246 -18.59 13.44 16.94
N THR A 247 -17.74 12.44 17.19
CA THR A 247 -16.50 12.58 17.95
C THR A 247 -15.35 11.91 17.23
N ILE A 248 -14.18 12.55 17.25
CA ILE A 248 -12.90 11.97 16.83
C ILE A 248 -11.82 12.36 17.83
N THR A 249 -10.98 11.41 18.23
CA THR A 249 -9.81 11.65 19.08
C THR A 249 -8.59 10.89 18.58
N GLY A 250 -7.40 11.49 18.67
CA GLY A 250 -6.17 10.91 18.13
C GLY A 250 -6.15 10.89 16.59
N GLY A 251 -5.38 9.94 16.03
CA GLY A 251 -5.17 9.82 14.59
C GLY A 251 -4.03 10.71 14.07
N GLN A 252 -3.68 10.53 12.80
CA GLN A 252 -2.64 11.29 12.11
C GLN A 252 -3.29 12.30 11.14
N VAL A 253 -3.01 13.59 11.30
CA VAL A 253 -3.44 14.62 10.35
C VAL A 253 -2.62 14.47 9.06
N ILE A 254 -3.28 14.18 7.95
CA ILE A 254 -2.64 14.02 6.63
C ILE A 254 -2.84 15.23 5.72
N LEU A 255 -3.88 16.04 5.99
CA LEU A 255 -4.16 17.29 5.30
C LEU A 255 -4.91 18.22 6.26
N GLN A 256 -4.62 19.52 6.19
CA GLN A 256 -5.39 20.55 6.87
C GLN A 256 -5.42 21.84 6.05
N GLY A 257 -6.44 22.66 6.26
CA GLY A 257 -6.57 23.93 5.57
C GLY A 257 -7.65 24.83 6.16
N LEU A 258 -7.85 25.97 5.53
CA LEU A 258 -8.86 26.96 5.87
C LEU A 258 -9.93 27.00 4.78
N ALA A 259 -11.18 27.24 5.16
CA ALA A 259 -12.24 27.63 4.24
C ALA A 259 -12.90 28.89 4.78
N ALA A 260 -12.88 29.96 3.98
CA ALA A 260 -13.47 31.24 4.37
C ALA A 260 -15.02 31.19 4.30
N GLY A 261 -15.69 31.93 5.16
CA GLY A 261 -17.13 32.14 5.08
C GLY A 261 -17.46 33.50 4.48
N VAL A 262 -18.44 33.57 3.58
CA VAL A 262 -19.01 34.85 3.15
C VAL A 262 -20.53 34.74 3.15
N GLU A 263 -21.18 35.64 3.89
CA GLU A 263 -22.64 35.74 3.94
C GLU A 263 -23.20 35.96 2.51
N GLY A 264 -24.05 35.05 2.03
CA GLY A 264 -24.70 35.16 0.72
C GLY A 264 -23.88 34.68 -0.49
N SER A 265 -22.73 34.04 -0.32
CA SER A 265 -21.97 33.41 -1.42
C SER A 265 -21.42 32.04 -1.02
N ALA A 266 -22.17 30.97 -1.36
CA ALA A 266 -21.66 29.60 -1.27
C ALA A 266 -20.62 29.38 -2.38
N ARG A 267 -19.33 29.48 -2.06
CA ARG A 267 -18.26 29.01 -2.93
C ARG A 267 -17.72 27.68 -2.41
N ILE A 268 -17.37 26.78 -3.32
CA ILE A 268 -16.50 25.63 -3.05
C ILE A 268 -15.10 26.22 -2.81
N LEU A 269 -14.64 26.25 -1.57
CA LEU A 269 -13.44 27.01 -1.18
C LEU A 269 -12.21 26.16 -0.90
N ALA A 270 -12.34 24.83 -0.89
CA ALA A 270 -11.24 23.95 -0.55
C ALA A 270 -11.21 22.69 -1.42
N SER A 271 -10.98 22.81 -2.73
CA SER A 271 -10.62 21.63 -3.53
C SER A 271 -9.18 21.22 -3.20
N ALA A 272 -8.99 20.38 -2.19
CA ALA A 272 -7.71 19.73 -1.97
C ALA A 272 -7.56 18.59 -2.98
N SER A 273 -7.06 18.94 -4.17
CA SER A 273 -6.72 17.98 -5.21
C SER A 273 -5.28 17.48 -4.99
N LEU A 274 -5.10 16.16 -5.09
CA LEU A 274 -3.82 15.46 -5.24
C LEU A 274 -2.91 15.43 -4.01
N LEU A 275 -3.41 14.86 -2.90
CA LEU A 275 -2.50 14.16 -2.00
C LEU A 275 -2.32 12.73 -2.56
N ASP A 276 -1.09 12.33 -2.89
CA ASP A 276 -0.71 10.93 -3.21
C ASP A 276 -0.80 10.04 -1.96
N PHE A 277 -1.90 10.14 -1.23
CA PHE A 277 -2.19 9.34 -0.06
C PHE A 277 -3.07 8.18 -0.45
N GLN A 278 -2.58 6.97 -0.17
CA GLN A 278 -3.34 5.74 -0.30
C GLN A 278 -3.75 5.25 1.08
N LEU A 279 -5.03 4.94 1.25
CA LEU A 279 -5.57 4.44 2.52
C LEU A 279 -4.92 3.09 2.88
N PRO A 280 -4.24 2.96 4.04
CA PRO A 280 -3.60 1.73 4.45
C PRO A 280 -4.61 0.70 4.97
N ASP A 281 -4.45 -0.55 4.56
CA ASP A 281 -5.33 -1.70 4.83
C ASP A 281 -6.79 -1.38 5.21
N THR A 282 -7.20 -1.72 6.43
CA THR A 282 -8.54 -1.50 6.99
C THR A 282 -8.62 -0.22 7.84
N GLU A 283 -7.61 0.64 7.79
CA GLU A 283 -7.69 1.95 8.43
C GLU A 283 -8.79 2.80 7.77
N PHE A 284 -9.22 3.83 8.49
CA PHE A 284 -10.22 4.77 8.01
C PHE A 284 -9.66 6.19 7.93
N VAL A 285 -10.22 6.97 7.02
CA VAL A 285 -9.90 8.39 6.86
C VAL A 285 -11.14 9.22 7.17
N THR A 286 -10.98 10.27 7.96
CA THR A 286 -12.07 11.12 8.46
C THR A 286 -11.86 12.57 8.06
N LEU A 287 -12.89 13.20 7.50
CA LEU A 287 -12.97 14.65 7.34
C LEU A 287 -13.60 15.26 8.60
N ALA A 288 -12.92 16.23 9.20
CA ALA A 288 -13.41 17.00 10.34
C ALA A 288 -13.23 18.50 10.11
N VAL A 289 -14.09 19.30 10.73
CA VAL A 289 -14.11 20.77 10.62
C VAL A 289 -14.24 21.41 11.98
N ALA A 290 -13.77 22.64 12.13
CA ALA A 290 -14.08 23.47 13.28
C ALA A 290 -14.21 24.94 12.88
N ASN A 291 -15.06 25.66 13.61
CA ASN A 291 -15.21 27.10 13.50
C ASN A 291 -13.94 27.81 13.97
N LEU A 292 -13.41 28.72 13.14
CA LEU A 292 -12.13 29.37 13.39
C LEU A 292 -12.20 30.35 14.57
N SER A 293 -13.35 31.00 14.79
CA SER A 293 -13.56 31.97 15.86
C SER A 293 -14.13 31.35 17.15
N GLY A 294 -14.31 30.02 17.19
CA GLY A 294 -14.83 29.30 18.34
C GLY A 294 -16.36 29.30 18.44
N GLY A 295 -17.07 29.88 17.46
CA GLY A 295 -18.52 29.91 17.38
C GLY A 295 -19.15 28.60 16.90
N THR A 296 -20.43 28.68 16.51
CA THR A 296 -21.15 27.58 15.88
C THR A 296 -21.68 28.00 14.52
N ASN A 297 -21.48 27.17 13.50
CA ASN A 297 -21.97 27.42 12.15
C ASN A 297 -22.32 26.12 11.43
N SER A 298 -23.28 26.20 10.50
CA SER A 298 -23.62 25.04 9.68
C SER A 298 -22.57 24.86 8.58
N VAL A 299 -22.06 23.64 8.45
CA VAL A 299 -21.12 23.25 7.40
C VAL A 299 -21.68 22.06 6.67
N THR A 300 -21.83 22.18 5.34
CA THR A 300 -22.12 21.06 4.46
C THR A 300 -20.85 20.66 3.74
N ALA A 301 -20.50 19.38 3.78
CA ALA A 301 -19.31 18.87 3.13
C ALA A 301 -19.63 17.69 2.22
N THR A 302 -18.96 17.64 1.08
CA THR A 302 -18.78 16.42 0.29
C THR A 302 -17.37 15.91 0.52
N PHE A 303 -17.23 14.62 0.80
CA PHE A 303 -15.94 13.96 0.91
C PHE A 303 -15.84 12.88 -0.17
N SER A 304 -14.79 12.96 -1.00
CA SER A 304 -14.61 12.11 -2.17
C SER A 304 -13.28 11.36 -2.12
N VAL A 305 -13.33 10.08 -2.50
CA VAL A 305 -12.17 9.20 -2.63
C VAL A 305 -12.22 8.47 -3.97
N THR A 306 -11.05 8.23 -4.56
CA THR A 306 -10.92 7.49 -5.81
C THR A 306 -10.61 6.03 -5.49
N GLU A 307 -11.48 5.15 -5.97
CA GLU A 307 -11.30 3.70 -5.98
C GLU A 307 -10.72 3.28 -7.33
N GLU A 308 -9.62 2.53 -7.31
CA GLU A 308 -8.84 2.17 -8.50
C GLU A 308 -8.62 0.65 -8.54
N TRP A 309 -8.89 0.03 -9.70
CA TRP A 309 -8.82 -1.41 -9.95
C TRP A 309 -8.29 -1.77 -11.34
#